data_AF-A0A3R7AZU9-F1
#
_entry.id   AF-A0A3R7AZU9-F1
#
_cell.length_a   1.000
_cell.length_b   1.000
_cell.length_c   1.000
_cell.angle_alpha   90.00
_cell.angle_beta   90.00
_cell.angle_gamma   90.00
#
_symmetry.space_group_name_H-M   'P 1'
#
loop_
_entity.id
_entity.type
_entity.pdbx_description
1 polymer ?
#
loop_
_entity_poly.entity_id
_entity_poly.type
_entity_poly.pdbx_seq_one_letter_code
_entity_poly.pdbx_strand_id
1 'polypeptide(L)'
;MVAQFGTVIAGRPVITDYIVESVRNLGIEASGLEERKSFALKIAQDLFNFMTSFSTSTNSSMMVVPTNLLDRWMERFESKYRRDPNFMMKNN
;
A
#
# COMPACT_ATOMS: atom_id res chain seq x y z
N MET A 1 31.57 5.49 0.70
CA MET A 1 31.36 6.43 -0.43
C MET A 1 31.16 5.58 -1.67
N VAL A 2 29.95 5.54 -2.22
CA VAL A 2 29.64 4.71 -3.41
C VAL A 2 29.82 5.58 -4.66
N ALA A 3 30.72 5.20 -5.55
CA ALA A 3 30.87 5.83 -6.86
C ALA A 3 29.87 5.18 -7.81
N GLN A 4 28.92 5.96 -8.32
CA GLN A 4 28.04 5.51 -9.40
C GLN A 4 28.76 5.72 -10.74
N PHE A 5 29.06 4.62 -11.43
CA PHE A 5 29.67 4.64 -12.76
C PHE A 5 28.57 4.61 -13.83
N GLY A 6 28.32 5.75 -14.50
CA GLY A 6 27.48 5.85 -15.68
C GLY A 6 28.30 5.67 -16.96
N THR A 7 27.77 4.93 -17.94
CA THR A 7 28.37 4.80 -19.28
C THR A 7 28.14 6.08 -20.09
N VAL A 8 29.21 6.65 -20.65
CA VAL A 8 29.19 7.87 -21.46
C VAL A 8 29.12 7.48 -22.94
N ILE A 9 28.06 7.87 -23.65
CA ILE A 9 28.05 7.88 -25.12
C ILE A 9 27.93 9.33 -25.61
N ALA A 10 28.85 9.75 -26.48
CA ALA A 10 28.85 11.05 -27.18
C ALA A 10 28.76 12.33 -26.30
N GLY A 11 29.40 12.33 -25.13
CA GLY A 11 29.67 13.57 -24.37
C GLY A 11 28.44 14.29 -23.79
N ARG A 12 27.27 13.66 -23.78
CA ARG A 12 26.07 14.17 -23.11
C ARG A 12 25.74 13.25 -21.93
N PRO A 13 25.58 13.76 -20.70
CA PRO A 13 25.08 12.94 -19.61
C PRO A 13 23.65 12.51 -19.94
N VAL A 14 23.48 11.25 -20.36
CA VAL A 14 22.18 10.61 -20.48
C VAL A 14 21.80 10.16 -19.06
N ILE A 15 21.36 11.12 -18.25
CA ILE A 15 20.57 10.79 -17.07
C ILE A 15 19.27 10.21 -17.62
N THR A 16 18.98 8.97 -17.29
CA THR A 16 17.73 8.28 -17.57
C THR A 16 16.56 9.03 -16.91
N ASP A 17 16.09 10.10 -17.57
CA ASP A 17 14.89 10.86 -17.19
C ASP A 17 13.60 10.14 -17.63
N TYR A 18 13.74 9.07 -18.42
CA TYR A 18 12.63 8.39 -19.09
C TYR A 18 11.57 7.81 -18.12
N ILE A 19 11.97 7.49 -16.89
CA ILE A 19 11.04 6.94 -15.89
C ILE A 19 10.35 8.06 -15.08
N VAL A 20 10.93 9.25 -14.98
CA VAL A 20 10.37 10.34 -14.15
C VAL A 20 9.31 11.14 -14.91
N GLU A 21 9.44 11.30 -16.24
CA GLU A 21 8.48 12.05 -17.05
C GLU A 21 7.13 11.32 -17.23
N SER A 22 7.15 9.99 -17.29
CA SER A 22 5.94 9.16 -17.43
C SER A 22 4.97 9.29 -16.23
N VAL A 23 5.47 9.68 -15.06
CA VAL A 23 4.65 9.88 -13.86
C VAL A 23 4.07 11.30 -13.79
N ARG A 24 4.64 12.27 -14.52
CA ARG A 24 4.23 13.68 -14.50
C ARG A 24 3.09 14.01 -15.48
N ASN A 25 2.97 13.25 -16.57
CA ASN A 25 1.95 13.46 -17.61
C ASN A 25 0.68 12.61 -17.44
N LEU A 26 0.61 11.78 -16.40
CA LEU A 26 -0.67 11.28 -15.93
C LEU A 26 -1.27 12.44 -15.12
N GLY A 27 -2.25 13.15 -15.70
CA GLY A 27 -3.16 14.03 -14.96
C GLY A 27 -4.00 13.23 -13.95
N ILE A 28 -3.31 12.58 -13.02
CA ILE A 28 -3.79 12.09 -11.74
C ILE A 28 -3.35 13.21 -10.81
N GLU A 29 -4.12 14.28 -10.81
CA GLU A 29 -3.89 15.45 -9.98
C GLU A 29 -3.59 15.06 -8.52
N ALA A 30 -2.72 15.82 -7.85
CA ALA A 30 -2.21 15.58 -6.50
C ALA A 30 -3.29 15.32 -5.41
N SER A 31 -4.57 15.57 -5.71
CA SER A 31 -5.73 15.23 -4.86
C SER A 31 -5.92 13.72 -4.67
N GLY A 32 -5.62 12.89 -5.67
CA GLY A 32 -5.85 11.45 -5.60
C GLY A 32 -4.77 10.66 -4.85
N LEU A 33 -3.55 11.21 -4.73
CA LEU A 33 -2.44 10.51 -4.09
C LEU A 33 -2.65 10.37 -2.58
N GLU A 34 -3.03 11.45 -1.91
CA GLU A 34 -3.29 11.44 -0.47
C GLU A 34 -4.51 10.58 -0.13
N GLU A 35 -5.53 10.58 -0.99
CA GLU A 35 -6.70 9.71 -0.84
C GLU A 35 -6.33 8.23 -0.98
N ARG A 36 -5.52 7.87 -1.99
CA ARG A 36 -4.99 6.50 -2.17
C ARG A 36 -4.11 6.05 -1.00
N LYS A 37 -3.27 6.95 -0.49
CA LYS A 37 -2.44 6.69 0.69
C LYS A 37 -3.29 6.48 1.93
N SER A 38 -4.28 7.33 2.17
CA SER A 38 -5.25 7.18 3.27
C SER A 38 -6.01 5.87 3.16
N PHE A 39 -6.43 5.50 1.96
CA PHE A 39 -7.09 4.22 1.69
C PHE A 39 -6.20 3.02 2.01
N ALA A 40 -4.94 3.03 1.54
CA ALA A 40 -3.98 1.98 1.85
C ALA A 40 -3.72 1.83 3.37
N LEU A 41 -3.60 2.95 4.10
CA LEU A 41 -3.43 2.94 5.55
C LEU A 41 -4.67 2.36 6.25
N LYS A 42 -5.87 2.67 5.79
CA LYS A 42 -7.11 2.10 6.33
C LYS A 42 -7.22 0.60 6.07
N ILE A 43 -6.76 0.11 4.92
CA ILE A 43 -6.67 -1.33 4.64
C ILE A 43 -5.74 -1.99 5.64
N ALA A 44 -4.54 -1.45 5.82
CA ALA A 44 -3.55 -1.99 6.77
C ALA A 44 -4.10 -2.01 8.20
N GLN A 45 -4.82 -0.96 8.60
CA GLN A 45 -5.44 -0.87 9.92
C GLN A 45 -6.58 -1.89 10.11
N ASP A 46 -7.46 -2.07 9.11
CA ASP A 46 -8.54 -3.07 9.18
C ASP A 46 -7.98 -4.49 9.28
N LEU A 47 -6.94 -4.80 8.49
CA LEU A 47 -6.24 -6.08 8.57
C LEU A 47 -5.62 -6.27 9.95
N PHE A 48 -4.94 -5.25 10.50
CA PHE A 48 -4.36 -5.33 11.83
C PHE A 48 -5.42 -5.56 12.91
N ASN A 49 -6.54 -4.86 12.85
CA ASN A 49 -7.67 -5.05 13.77
C ASN A 49 -8.27 -6.45 13.67
N PHE A 50 -8.32 -7.01 12.46
CA PHE A 50 -8.75 -8.38 12.25
C PHE A 50 -7.75 -9.37 12.87
N MET A 51 -6.45 -9.18 12.65
CA MET A 51 -5.40 -10.01 13.24
C MET A 51 -5.42 -9.97 14.78
N THR A 52 -5.52 -8.79 15.38
CA THR A 52 -5.57 -8.64 16.84
C THR A 52 -6.82 -9.25 17.45
N SER A 53 -7.93 -9.35 16.71
CA SER A 53 -9.15 -10.02 17.19
C SER A 53 -8.97 -11.52 17.47
N PHE A 54 -7.96 -12.17 16.86
CA PHE A 54 -7.59 -13.56 17.14
C PHE A 54 -6.54 -13.70 18.24
N SER A 55 -5.89 -12.60 18.62
CA SER A 55 -4.82 -12.61 19.61
C SER A 55 -5.40 -12.71 21.02
N THR A 56 -5.33 -13.89 21.62
CA THR A 56 -5.72 -14.13 23.02
C THR A 56 -4.58 -13.91 24.01
N SER A 57 -3.34 -13.76 23.54
CA SER A 57 -2.16 -13.65 24.40
C SER A 57 -1.65 -12.21 24.49
N THR A 58 -1.42 -11.75 25.72
CA THR A 58 -0.90 -10.43 26.09
C THR A 58 0.63 -10.38 26.17
N ASN A 59 1.33 -11.46 25.77
CA ASN A 59 2.80 -11.49 25.78
C ASN A 59 3.35 -10.71 24.58
N SER A 60 3.98 -9.59 24.89
CA SER A 60 4.10 -8.36 24.08
C SER A 60 4.96 -8.43 22.80
N SER A 61 5.45 -9.60 22.38
CA SER A 61 6.37 -9.69 21.23
C SER A 61 5.91 -10.58 20.08
N MET A 62 4.90 -11.44 20.25
CA MET A 62 4.47 -12.35 19.18
C MET A 62 2.96 -12.53 19.18
N MET A 63 2.37 -12.52 17.98
CA MET A 63 0.96 -12.80 17.75
C MET A 63 0.82 -14.18 17.12
N VAL A 64 0.00 -15.04 17.72
CA VAL A 64 -0.39 -16.32 17.13
C VAL A 64 -1.72 -16.12 16.42
N VAL A 65 -1.76 -16.44 15.13
CA VAL A 65 -2.96 -16.33 14.29
C VAL A 65 -3.21 -17.65 13.56
N PRO A 66 -4.47 -17.95 13.19
CA PRO A 66 -4.78 -19.07 12.30
C PRO A 66 -4.03 -18.97 10.97
N THR A 67 -3.61 -20.10 10.41
CA THR A 67 -2.85 -20.15 9.15
C THR A 67 -3.66 -19.67 7.94
N ASN A 68 -5.00 -19.79 8.00
CA ASN A 68 -5.93 -19.31 6.99
C ASN A 68 -6.48 -17.90 7.29
N LEU A 69 -5.80 -17.12 8.14
CA LEU A 69 -6.27 -15.80 8.53
C LEU A 69 -6.42 -14.86 7.33
N LEU A 70 -5.42 -14.86 6.44
CA LEU A 70 -5.43 -13.95 5.28
C LEU A 70 -6.57 -14.28 4.32
N ASP A 71 -6.82 -15.56 4.03
CA ASP A 71 -7.97 -15.97 3.20
C ASP A 71 -9.30 -15.51 3.79
N ARG A 72 -9.49 -15.70 5.10
CA ARG A 72 -10.71 -15.27 5.80
C ARG A 72 -10.88 -13.75 5.79
N TRP A 73 -9.79 -13.02 5.95
CA TRP A 73 -9.82 -11.57 5.88
C TRP A 73 -10.16 -11.10 4.46
N MET A 74 -9.56 -11.70 3.43
CA MET A 74 -9.80 -11.38 2.02
C MET A 74 -11.27 -11.62 1.65
N GLU A 75 -11.85 -12.77 2.01
CA GLU A 75 -13.26 -13.07 1.75
C GLU A 75 -14.20 -12.03 2.41
N ARG A 76 -13.93 -11.67 3.66
CA ARG A 76 -14.66 -10.63 4.39
C ARG A 76 -14.50 -9.26 3.72
N PHE A 77 -13.28 -8.91 3.29
CA PHE A 77 -12.98 -7.66 2.62
C PHE A 77 -13.73 -7.57 1.29
N GLU A 78 -13.64 -8.59 0.44
CA GLU A 78 -14.34 -8.65 -0.84
C GLU A 78 -15.85 -8.55 -0.67
N SER A 79 -16.42 -9.24 0.33
CA SER A 79 -17.85 -9.16 0.59
C SER A 79 -18.30 -7.74 0.95
N LYS A 80 -17.50 -7.00 1.74
CA LYS A 80 -17.78 -5.61 2.08
C LYS A 80 -17.60 -4.69 0.86
N TYR A 81 -16.53 -4.88 0.11
CA TYR A 81 -16.21 -4.10 -1.08
C TYR A 81 -17.28 -4.25 -2.17
N ARG A 82 -17.78 -5.46 -2.41
CA ARG A 82 -18.88 -5.72 -3.37
C ARG A 82 -20.17 -5.02 -2.95
N ARG A 83 -20.41 -4.88 -1.65
CA ARG A 83 -21.60 -4.23 -1.12
C ARG A 83 -21.49 -2.71 -1.17
N ASP A 84 -20.32 -2.17 -0.87
CA ASP A 84 -20.04 -0.74 -0.90
C ASP A 84 -18.57 -0.49 -1.28
N PRO A 85 -18.27 -0.04 -2.51
CA PRO A 85 -16.90 0.24 -2.94
C PRO A 85 -16.19 1.31 -2.12
N ASN A 86 -16.96 2.18 -1.43
CA ASN A 86 -16.46 3.29 -0.62
C ASN A 86 -16.42 2.97 0.88
N PHE A 87 -16.56 1.70 1.30
CA PHE A 87 -16.77 1.35 2.71
C PHE A 87 -15.62 1.75 3.63
N MET A 88 -14.40 1.88 3.09
CA MET A 88 -13.23 2.35 3.85
C MET A 88 -13.07 3.87 3.84
N MET A 89 -13.78 4.62 2.98
CA MET A 89 -13.68 6.08 2.94
C MET A 89 -14.66 6.78 3.88
N LYS A 90 -15.60 6.03 4.46
CA LYS A 90 -16.64 6.58 5.34
C LYS A 90 -16.06 6.91 6.72
N ASN A 91 -15.80 8.19 6.98
CA ASN A 91 -15.48 8.69 8.31
C ASN A 91 -16.70 8.51 9.23
N ASN A 92 -16.51 7.82 10.36
CA ASN A 92 -17.44 7.86 11.49
C ASN A 92 -16.90 8.83 12.53
#